data_AF-A0A935HLS4-F1
#
_entry.id   AF-A0A935HLS4-F1
#
_cell.length_a   1.000
_cell.length_b   1.000
_cell.length_c   1.000
_cell.angle_alpha   90.00
_cell.angle_beta   90.00
_cell.angle_gamma   90.00
#
_symmetry.space_group_name_H-M   'P 1'
#
loop_
_entity.id
_entity.type
_entity.pdbx_description
1 polymer ?
#
loop_
_entity_poly.entity_id
_entity_poly.type
_entity_poly.pdbx_seq_one_letter_code
_entity_poly.pdbx_strand_id
1 'polypeptide(L)'
;MKILLNRFYPYLTILVCVYCFSSCAKSPFDKDYTGFDGKVYMSQAVSSRSKLSLPLSSKPFVLGYGASFGGMAHPSGKDIPVVFELKNEWISDYNAKNGTSYIPLPQNSFSISGYNSVIKAGKTTTDSLVISIESKNLN
;
A
#
# COMPACT_ATOMS: atom_id res chain seq x y z
N MET A 1 -48.20 14.22 -18.48
CA MET A 1 -47.16 13.30 -17.93
C MET A 1 -45.95 14.08 -17.38
N LYS A 2 -46.15 15.04 -16.47
CA LYS A 2 -45.05 15.78 -15.79
C LYS A 2 -45.10 15.70 -14.26
N ILE A 3 -46.22 15.23 -13.71
CA ILE A 3 -46.51 15.24 -12.26
C ILE A 3 -45.93 14.00 -11.55
N LEU A 4 -45.72 12.89 -12.26
CA LEU A 4 -45.17 11.66 -11.67
C LEU A 4 -43.65 11.72 -11.41
N LEU A 5 -42.89 12.46 -12.22
CA LEU A 5 -41.43 12.59 -12.07
C LEU A 5 -41.00 13.34 -10.80
N ASN A 6 -41.83 14.26 -10.30
CA ASN A 6 -41.54 15.06 -9.09
C ASN A 6 -41.70 14.29 -7.78
N ARG A 7 -42.48 13.21 -7.76
CA ARG A 7 -42.65 12.34 -6.57
C ARG A 7 -41.48 11.38 -6.38
N PHE A 8 -40.73 11.06 -7.43
CA PHE A 8 -39.55 10.18 -7.37
C PHE A 8 -38.23 10.93 -7.18
N TYR A 9 -38.18 12.22 -7.51
CA TYR A 9 -37.02 13.11 -7.32
C TYR A 9 -36.46 13.16 -5.89
N PRO A 10 -37.27 13.23 -4.79
CA PRO A 10 -36.73 13.25 -3.44
C PRO A 10 -36.08 11.91 -3.03
N TYR A 11 -36.57 10.78 -3.55
CA TYR A 11 -35.99 9.47 -3.26
C TYR A 11 -34.66 9.25 -4.00
N LEU A 12 -34.54 9.79 -5.21
CA LEU A 12 -33.30 9.77 -5.99
C LEU A 12 -32.20 10.64 -5.35
N THR A 13 -32.57 11.78 -4.76
CA THR A 13 -31.62 12.64 -4.02
C THR A 13 -31.14 12.00 -2.72
N ILE A 14 -32.01 11.31 -1.98
CA ILE A 14 -31.64 10.59 -0.76
C ILE A 14 -30.67 9.43 -1.08
N LEU A 15 -30.91 8.68 -2.16
CA LEU A 15 -30.03 7.58 -2.58
C LEU A 15 -28.61 8.06 -2.92
N VAL A 16 -28.48 9.20 -3.59
CA VAL A 16 -27.18 9.81 -3.93
C VAL A 16 -26.45 10.31 -2.69
N CYS A 17 -27.15 10.90 -1.72
CA CYS A 17 -26.55 11.36 -0.47
C CYS A 17 -26.00 10.21 0.39
N VAL A 18 -26.67 9.04 0.40
CA VAL A 18 -26.19 7.86 1.15
C VAL A 18 -24.91 7.28 0.53
N TYR A 19 -24.76 7.34 -0.79
CA TYR A 19 -23.52 6.92 -1.46
C TYR A 19 -22.31 7.81 -1.14
N CYS A 20 -22.52 9.10 -0.84
CA CYS A 20 -21.43 10.02 -0.51
C CYS A 20 -20.76 9.75 0.86
N PHE A 21 -21.42 9.03 1.77
CA PHE A 21 -20.86 8.74 3.10
C PHE A 21 -20.04 7.45 3.18
N SER A 22 -20.04 6.61 2.15
CA SER A 22 -19.31 5.33 2.17
C SER A 22 -17.83 5.41 1.77
N SER A 23 -17.30 6.60 1.47
CA SER A 23 -15.91 6.74 0.98
C SER A 23 -14.84 6.93 2.08
N CYS A 24 -15.17 6.79 3.36
CA CYS A 24 -14.21 7.04 4.45
C CYS A 24 -13.38 5.80 4.84
N ALA A 25 -12.83 5.08 3.85
CA ALA A 25 -11.76 4.12 4.15
C ALA A 25 -10.45 4.90 4.24
N LYS A 26 -9.82 4.94 5.43
CA LYS A 26 -8.49 5.54 5.57
C LYS A 26 -7.49 4.73 4.75
N SER A 27 -6.65 5.43 4.00
CA SER A 27 -5.51 4.85 3.28
C SER A 27 -4.64 4.03 4.24
N PRO A 28 -4.07 2.89 3.81
CA PRO A 28 -3.09 2.15 4.62
C PRO A 28 -1.92 3.02 5.12
N PHE A 29 -1.63 4.11 4.40
CA PHE A 29 -0.56 5.06 4.71
C PHE A 29 -0.95 6.08 5.80
N ASP A 30 -2.25 6.29 6.03
CA ASP A 30 -2.79 7.23 7.04
C ASP A 30 -3.37 6.49 8.26
N LYS A 31 -2.94 5.24 8.45
CA LYS A 31 -3.43 4.37 9.51
C LYS A 31 -2.68 4.68 10.82
N ASP A 32 -3.38 5.31 11.75
CA ASP A 32 -2.93 5.39 13.14
C ASP A 32 -3.19 4.07 13.88
N TYR A 33 -2.16 3.59 14.56
CA TYR A 33 -2.23 2.41 15.41
C TYR A 33 -2.54 2.84 16.85
N THR A 34 -3.80 3.18 17.09
CA THR A 34 -4.28 3.63 18.40
C THR A 34 -3.98 2.59 19.49
N GLY A 35 -3.40 3.03 20.60
CA GLY A 35 -2.99 2.14 21.71
C GLY A 35 -1.53 1.72 21.68
N PHE A 36 -0.74 2.24 20.75
CA PHE A 36 0.71 2.07 20.71
C PHE A 36 1.41 3.45 20.66
N ASP A 37 2.52 3.59 21.39
CA ASP A 37 3.32 4.82 21.45
C ASP A 37 4.44 4.83 20.40
N GLY A 38 4.11 4.46 19.16
CA GLY A 38 5.10 4.34 18.11
C GLY A 38 4.52 4.30 16.71
N LYS A 39 5.42 4.35 15.72
CA LYS A 39 5.07 4.41 14.30
C LYS A 39 5.40 3.10 13.61
N VAL A 40 4.52 2.67 12.71
CA VAL A 40 4.81 1.57 11.79
C VAL A 40 5.35 2.16 10.49
N TYR A 41 6.47 1.62 10.02
CA TYR A 41 7.14 2.10 8.80
C TYR A 41 7.85 0.95 8.09
N MET A 42 8.15 1.12 6.79
CA MET A 42 8.98 0.16 6.06
C MET A 42 10.46 0.56 6.21
N SER A 43 11.23 -0.14 7.06
CA SER A 43 12.67 0.15 7.25
C SER A 43 13.48 0.11 5.95
N GLN A 44 12.97 -0.58 4.94
CA GLN A 44 13.62 -0.71 3.63
C GLN A 44 13.42 0.50 2.73
N ALA A 45 12.52 1.43 3.08
CA ALA A 45 12.24 2.66 2.34
C ALA A 45 13.31 3.75 2.59
N VAL A 46 14.59 3.37 2.59
CA VAL A 46 15.72 4.31 2.63
C VAL A 46 16.14 4.69 1.21
N SER A 47 16.59 5.93 1.01
CA SER A 47 16.87 6.50 -0.31
C SER A 47 17.86 5.69 -1.16
N SER A 48 18.82 5.00 -0.53
CA SER A 48 19.81 4.15 -1.22
C SER A 48 19.23 2.87 -1.82
N ARG A 49 18.03 2.43 -1.40
CA ARG A 49 17.34 1.23 -1.90
C ARG A 49 16.38 1.50 -3.06
N SER A 50 16.36 2.73 -3.57
CA SER A 50 15.59 3.14 -4.76
C SER A 50 16.18 2.64 -6.08
N LYS A 51 17.41 2.10 -6.07
CA LYS A 51 18.07 1.52 -7.25
C LYS A 51 18.30 0.03 -7.00
N LEU A 52 17.74 -0.81 -7.87
CA LEU A 52 17.88 -2.26 -7.82
C LEU A 52 18.68 -2.74 -9.04
N SER A 53 19.82 -3.39 -8.81
CA SER A 53 20.56 -4.06 -9.87
C SER A 53 20.04 -5.49 -10.00
N LEU A 54 19.42 -5.79 -11.13
CA LEU A 54 18.83 -7.10 -11.40
C LEU A 54 19.78 -7.93 -12.27
N PRO A 55 20.23 -9.11 -11.81
CA PRO A 55 20.97 -10.00 -12.69
C PRO A 55 20.06 -10.49 -13.82
N LEU A 56 20.60 -10.50 -15.05
CA LEU A 56 19.96 -11.16 -16.17
C LEU A 56 20.07 -12.67 -15.94
N SER A 57 18.94 -13.29 -15.60
CA SER A 57 18.89 -14.71 -15.23
C SER A 57 17.52 -15.30 -15.56
N SER A 58 17.48 -16.62 -15.72
CA SER A 58 16.24 -17.39 -15.79
C SER A 58 15.55 -17.53 -14.43
N LYS A 59 16.27 -17.26 -13.33
CA LYS A 59 15.72 -17.32 -11.97
C LYS A 59 15.13 -15.96 -11.56
N PRO A 60 13.95 -15.93 -10.93
CA PRO A 60 13.40 -14.70 -10.38
C PRO A 60 14.33 -14.09 -9.34
N PHE A 61 14.47 -12.77 -9.38
CA PHE A 61 15.10 -12.00 -8.31
C PHE A 61 14.11 -11.80 -7.18
N VAL A 62 14.49 -12.14 -5.95
CA VAL A 62 13.61 -12.16 -4.79
C VAL A 62 13.96 -10.99 -3.87
N LEU A 63 13.01 -10.08 -3.68
CA LEU A 63 13.13 -8.93 -2.77
C LEU A 63 12.15 -9.09 -1.60
N GLY A 64 12.69 -9.27 -0.40
CA GLY A 64 11.87 -9.31 0.82
C GLY A 64 11.42 -7.91 1.24
N TYR A 65 10.17 -7.72 1.64
CA TYR A 65 9.65 -6.49 2.23
C TYR A 65 8.80 -6.77 3.47
N GLY A 66 8.64 -5.75 4.31
CA GLY A 66 7.93 -5.85 5.57
C GLY A 66 7.92 -4.52 6.30
N ALA A 67 7.28 -4.47 7.46
CA ALA A 67 7.21 -3.27 8.28
C ALA A 67 7.86 -3.48 9.64
N SER A 68 8.24 -2.35 10.23
CA SER A 68 8.85 -2.26 11.54
C SER A 68 8.08 -1.29 12.40
N PHE A 69 8.08 -1.53 13.70
CA PHE A 69 7.53 -0.64 14.71
C PHE A 69 8.68 0.15 15.38
N GLY A 70 8.59 1.48 15.34
CA GLY A 70 9.51 2.40 16.00
C GLY A 70 8.81 3.10 17.16
N GLY A 71 9.17 2.71 18.38
CA GLY A 71 8.70 3.29 19.63
C GLY A 71 9.63 2.87 20.78
N MET A 72 9.56 3.55 21.93
CA MET A 72 10.45 3.27 23.06
C MET A 72 10.17 1.91 23.71
N ALA A 73 8.91 1.47 23.70
CA ALA A 73 8.48 0.17 24.20
C ALA A 73 8.19 -0.79 23.05
N HIS A 74 8.48 -2.07 23.23
CA HIS A 74 7.96 -3.10 22.34
C HIS A 74 6.42 -3.06 22.38
N PRO A 75 5.72 -3.31 21.26
CA PRO A 75 4.27 -3.41 21.26
C PRO A 75 3.89 -4.66 22.08
N SER A 76 3.65 -4.48 23.37
CA SER A 76 3.33 -5.54 24.30
C SER A 76 1.81 -5.72 24.36
N GLY A 77 1.37 -6.98 24.29
CA GLY A 77 -0.01 -7.36 24.57
C GLY A 77 -0.97 -7.40 23.38
N LYS A 78 -0.64 -6.87 22.19
CA LYS A 78 -1.51 -6.95 21.00
C LYS A 78 -0.71 -7.05 19.69
N ASP A 79 -1.26 -7.82 18.75
CA ASP A 79 -0.79 -7.87 17.37
C ASP A 79 -1.13 -6.56 16.62
N ILE A 80 -0.23 -6.10 15.76
CA ILE A 80 -0.43 -4.92 14.90
C ILE A 80 -0.64 -5.39 13.45
N PRO A 81 -1.87 -5.30 12.90
CA PRO A 81 -2.13 -5.70 11.53
C PRO A 81 -1.66 -4.62 10.54
N VAL A 82 -0.69 -4.99 9.69
CA VAL A 82 -0.07 -4.11 8.70
C VAL A 82 -0.59 -4.45 7.31
N VAL A 83 -0.99 -3.43 6.57
CA VAL A 83 -1.46 -3.53 5.18
C VAL A 83 -0.50 -2.74 4.28
N PHE A 84 -0.14 -3.33 3.15
CA PHE A 84 0.70 -2.75 2.11
C PHE A 84 -0.14 -2.49 0.85
N GLU A 85 0.32 -1.59 0.00
CA GLU A 85 -0.35 -1.29 -1.26
C GLU A 85 0.69 -0.94 -2.33
N LEU A 86 0.45 -1.40 -3.57
CA LEU A 86 1.23 -0.99 -4.73
C LEU A 86 0.66 0.33 -5.28
N LYS A 87 1.47 1.39 -5.27
CA LYS A 87 1.07 2.75 -5.65
C LYS A 87 1.76 3.21 -6.94
N ASN A 88 1.24 2.76 -8.08
CA ASN A 88 1.77 3.17 -9.39
C ASN A 88 1.51 4.66 -9.67
N GLU A 89 0.45 5.23 -9.12
CA GLU A 89 0.11 6.64 -9.24
C GLU A 89 1.19 7.57 -8.66
N TRP A 90 1.90 7.12 -7.61
CA TRP A 90 2.97 7.90 -6.98
C TRP A 90 4.20 8.08 -7.89
N ILE A 91 4.36 7.22 -8.89
CA ILE A 91 5.44 7.35 -9.89
C ILE A 91 5.23 8.62 -10.72
N SER A 92 3.99 8.91 -11.12
CA SER A 92 3.63 10.11 -11.87
C SER A 92 3.88 11.37 -11.04
N ASP A 93 3.46 11.38 -9.77
CA ASP A 93 3.66 12.51 -8.87
C ASP A 93 5.16 12.79 -8.63
N TYR A 94 5.94 11.72 -8.45
CA TYR A 94 7.38 11.82 -8.30
C TYR A 94 8.03 12.39 -9.56
N ASN A 95 7.65 11.89 -10.74
CA ASN A 95 8.14 12.36 -12.02
C ASN A 95 7.89 13.85 -12.22
N ALA A 96 6.65 14.29 -11.99
CA ALA A 96 6.25 15.69 -12.11
C ALA A 96 7.02 16.61 -11.15
N LYS A 97 7.20 16.17 -9.89
CA LYS A 97 7.90 16.96 -8.87
C LYS A 97 9.41 17.07 -9.10
N ASN A 98 10.04 16.04 -9.67
CA ASN A 98 11.50 15.94 -9.75
C ASN A 98 12.05 16.03 -11.18
N GLY A 99 11.22 16.26 -12.19
CA GLY A 99 11.64 16.30 -13.59
C GLY A 99 12.21 14.96 -14.07
N THR A 100 11.67 13.85 -13.56
CA THR A 100 12.11 12.49 -13.90
C THR A 100 11.09 11.79 -14.80
N SER A 101 11.44 10.62 -15.32
CA SER A 101 10.60 9.86 -16.27
C SER A 101 10.63 8.36 -15.96
N TYR A 102 10.48 8.01 -14.67
CA TYR A 102 10.37 6.62 -14.26
C TYR A 102 9.08 5.99 -14.79
N ILE A 103 9.15 4.74 -15.21
CA ILE A 103 8.00 3.94 -15.62
C ILE A 103 7.68 2.90 -14.54
N PRO A 104 6.39 2.53 -14.36
CA PRO A 104 6.03 1.41 -13.52
C PRO A 104 6.72 0.12 -13.98
N LEU A 105 6.99 -0.77 -13.03
CA LEU A 105 7.46 -2.11 -13.34
C LEU A 105 6.37 -2.85 -14.14
N PRO A 106 6.69 -3.50 -15.28
CA PRO A 106 5.68 -4.19 -16.08
C PRO A 106 4.92 -5.23 -15.26
N GLN A 107 3.59 -5.27 -15.37
CA GLN A 107 2.76 -6.13 -14.53
C GLN A 107 3.10 -7.64 -14.67
N ASN A 108 3.59 -8.05 -15.84
CA ASN A 108 3.98 -9.43 -16.11
C ASN A 108 5.45 -9.74 -15.75
N SER A 109 6.19 -8.76 -15.22
CA SER A 109 7.59 -8.93 -14.81
C SER A 109 7.77 -9.11 -13.31
N PHE A 110 6.70 -9.11 -12.52
CA PHE A 110 6.79 -9.37 -11.10
C PHE A 110 5.54 -10.01 -10.51
N SER A 111 5.70 -10.64 -9.34
CA SER A 111 4.62 -11.08 -8.47
C SER A 111 4.87 -10.65 -7.04
N ILE A 112 3.79 -10.42 -6.29
CA ILE A 112 3.83 -9.99 -4.88
C ILE A 112 3.16 -11.08 -4.05
N SER A 113 3.85 -11.58 -3.02
CA SER A 113 3.38 -12.70 -2.22
C SER A 113 2.15 -12.39 -1.36
N GLY A 114 1.87 -11.11 -1.09
CA GLY A 114 0.66 -10.67 -0.38
C GLY A 114 0.69 -9.19 0.01
N TYR A 115 -0.38 -8.67 0.61
CA TYR A 115 -0.44 -7.27 1.04
C TYR A 115 -0.70 -7.11 2.53
N ASN A 116 -0.74 -8.22 3.27
CA ASN A 116 -1.09 -8.22 4.68
C ASN A 116 0.01 -8.95 5.44
N SER A 117 0.46 -8.35 6.53
CA SER A 117 1.34 -8.99 7.50
C SER A 117 1.03 -8.49 8.90
N VAL A 118 1.69 -9.04 9.92
CA VAL A 118 1.39 -8.74 11.31
C VAL A 118 2.69 -8.54 12.07
N ILE A 119 2.80 -7.44 12.82
CA ILE A 119 3.81 -7.33 13.87
C ILE A 119 3.21 -8.02 15.08
N LYS A 120 3.71 -9.21 15.41
CA LYS A 120 3.22 -9.99 16.53
C LYS A 120 3.50 -9.29 17.86
N ALA A 121 2.62 -9.49 18.84
CA ALA A 121 2.85 -8.99 20.19
C ALA A 121 4.26 -9.34 20.69
N GLY A 122 4.99 -8.36 21.21
CA GLY A 122 6.37 -8.50 21.66
C GLY A 122 7.43 -8.53 20.56
N LYS A 123 7.06 -8.39 19.28
CA LYS A 123 7.98 -8.23 18.15
C LYS A 123 8.00 -6.78 17.66
N THR A 124 9.05 -6.43 16.92
CA THR A 124 9.21 -5.09 16.32
C THR A 124 9.11 -5.12 14.80
N THR A 125 9.02 -6.29 14.18
CA THR A 125 8.96 -6.47 12.73
C THR A 125 7.87 -7.45 12.34
N THR A 126 7.35 -7.29 11.13
CA THR A 126 6.45 -8.28 10.52
C THR A 126 7.21 -9.51 10.03
N ASP A 127 6.50 -10.59 9.74
CA ASP A 127 7.02 -11.61 8.83
C ASP A 127 7.27 -11.01 7.44
N SER A 128 8.30 -11.51 6.76
CA SER A 128 8.73 -11.00 5.45
C SER A 128 7.79 -11.47 4.36
N LEU A 129 7.25 -10.51 3.61
CA LEU A 129 6.62 -10.73 2.31
C LEU A 129 7.68 -10.61 1.21
N VAL A 130 7.34 -10.99 -0.02
CA VAL A 130 8.29 -11.10 -1.13
C VAL A 130 7.73 -10.52 -2.42
N ILE A 131 8.56 -9.74 -3.11
CA ILE A 131 8.40 -9.36 -4.52
C ILE A 131 9.35 -10.24 -5.32
N SER A 132 8.80 -11.05 -6.24
CA SER A 132 9.59 -11.86 -7.17
C SER A 132 9.60 -11.18 -8.52
N ILE A 133 10.78 -10.86 -9.05
CA ILE A 133 10.95 -10.12 -10.32
C ILE A 133 11.55 -11.04 -11.37
N GLU A 134 10.89 -11.16 -12.51
CA GLU A 134 11.36 -11.90 -13.68
C GLU A 134 12.10 -10.95 -14.63
N SER A 135 13.44 -10.91 -14.53
CA SER A 135 14.24 -9.97 -15.33
C SER A 135 14.10 -10.15 -16.85
N LYS A 136 13.79 -11.38 -17.29
CA LYS A 136 13.48 -11.70 -18.70
C LYS A 136 12.21 -11.00 -19.25
N ASN A 137 11.33 -10.49 -18.39
CA ASN A 137 10.05 -9.88 -18.79
C ASN A 137 10.06 -8.35 -18.63
N LEU A 138 11.23 -7.72 -18.41
CA LEU A 138 11.37 -6.26 -18.19
C LEU A 138 11.37 -5.41 -19.48
N ASN A 139 10.81 -5.93 -20.57
CA ASN A 139 10.83 -5.27 -21.88
C ASN A 139 9.97 -4.00 -21.93
#